data_AF-A0AAU6VI50-F1
#
_entry.id   AF-A0AAU6VI50-F1
#
_cell.length_a   1.000
_cell.length_b   1.000
_cell.length_c   1.000
_cell.angle_alpha   90.00
_cell.angle_beta   90.00
_cell.angle_gamma   90.00
#
_symmetry.space_group_name_H-M   'P 1'
#
loop_
_entity.id
_entity.type
_entity.pdbx_description
1 polymer ?
#
loop_
_entity_poly.entity_id
_entity_poly.type
_entity_poly.pdbx_seq_one_letter_code
_entity_poly.pdbx_strand_id
1 'polypeptide(L)'
;MEFSAEDRQALYNVWMSQKAKMHLTQMQMAKRLNLTQVEFSQLLRGDSPLSMTFISQFCRHLHIEPHMVIPSLKTAAAYNQQAISLTSRVIIDGDIQHVSIEGNQVIIEYVHYA
;
A
#
# COMPACT_ATOMS: atom_id res chain seq x y z
N MET A 1 13.65 11.07 1.85
CA MET A 1 12.23 11.43 1.73
C MET A 1 11.81 11.91 3.10
N GLU A 2 11.48 13.18 3.24
CA GLU A 2 11.00 13.74 4.52
C GLU A 2 9.47 13.67 4.54
N PHE A 3 8.91 13.06 5.59
CA PHE A 3 7.47 13.03 5.78
C PHE A 3 6.96 14.38 6.26
N SER A 4 5.82 14.79 5.72
CA SER A 4 5.20 16.08 6.00
C SER A 4 4.55 16.13 7.38
N ALA A 5 4.17 17.34 7.81
CA ALA A 5 3.34 17.52 9.01
C ALA A 5 1.96 16.85 8.86
N GLU A 6 1.41 16.81 7.64
CA GLU A 6 0.15 16.14 7.32
C GLU A 6 0.27 14.62 7.51
N ASP A 7 1.36 14.01 7.05
CA ASP A 7 1.65 12.59 7.25
C ASP A 7 1.71 12.21 8.73
N ARG A 8 2.34 13.08 9.53
CA ARG A 8 2.43 12.90 10.97
C ARG A 8 1.07 13.00 11.64
N GLN A 9 0.27 13.98 11.25
CA GLN A 9 -1.09 14.13 11.79
C GLN A 9 -1.95 12.90 11.45
N ALA A 10 -1.83 12.38 10.23
CA ALA A 10 -2.52 11.16 9.83
C ALA A 10 -2.07 9.95 10.66
N LEU A 11 -0.76 9.80 10.87
CA LEU A 11 -0.18 8.74 11.72
C LEU A 11 -0.67 8.84 13.17
N TYR A 12 -0.74 10.05 13.73
CA TYR A 12 -1.28 10.29 15.07
C TYR A 12 -2.76 9.91 15.18
N ASN A 13 -3.58 10.28 14.19
CA ASN A 13 -5.00 9.94 14.15
C ASN A 13 -5.22 8.42 14.09
N VAL A 14 -4.41 7.72 13.27
CA VAL A 14 -4.40 6.25 13.22
C VAL A 14 -4.01 5.66 14.58
N TRP A 15 -2.96 6.19 15.21
CA TRP A 15 -2.56 5.72 16.53
C TRP A 15 -3.71 5.85 17.53
N MET A 16 -4.35 7.02 17.63
CA MET A 16 -5.40 7.26 18.61
C MET A 16 -6.62 6.36 18.41
N SER A 17 -7.02 6.12 17.16
CA SER A 17 -8.12 5.20 16.85
C SER A 17 -7.78 3.74 17.16
N GLN A 18 -6.59 3.28 16.77
CA GLN A 18 -6.18 1.89 16.97
C GLN A 18 -5.82 1.57 18.43
N LYS A 19 -5.26 2.54 19.16
CA LYS A 19 -4.95 2.42 20.59
C LYS A 19 -6.17 1.97 21.38
N ALA A 20 -7.31 2.61 21.14
CA ALA A 20 -8.58 2.26 21.77
C ALA A 20 -9.09 0.89 21.30
N LYS A 21 -9.11 0.66 19.98
CA LYS A 21 -9.63 -0.57 19.36
C LYS A 21 -8.87 -1.83 19.78
N MET A 22 -7.55 -1.74 19.91
CA MET A 22 -6.67 -2.86 20.25
C MET A 22 -6.39 -2.99 21.75
N HIS A 23 -6.96 -2.10 22.58
CA HIS A 23 -6.64 -1.99 24.01
C HIS A 23 -5.12 -1.90 24.28
N LEU A 24 -4.39 -1.21 23.40
CA LEU A 24 -2.94 -1.11 23.45
C LEU A 24 -2.54 0.16 24.20
N THR A 25 -1.59 0.06 25.12
CA THR A 25 -1.00 1.24 25.76
C THR A 25 0.14 1.79 24.92
N GLN A 26 0.45 3.07 25.12
CA GLN A 26 1.56 3.73 24.44
C GLN A 26 2.91 3.08 24.78
N MET A 27 3.09 2.66 26.03
CA MET A 27 4.30 1.93 26.47
C MET A 27 4.42 0.57 25.78
N GLN A 28 3.32 -0.19 25.64
CA GLN A 28 3.35 -1.49 24.95
C GLN A 28 3.72 -1.32 23.47
N MET A 29 3.16 -0.31 22.80
CA MET A 29 3.49 -0.04 21.40
C MET A 29 4.95 0.40 21.25
N ALA A 30 5.43 1.30 22.11
CA ALA A 30 6.82 1.73 22.12
C ALA A 30 7.78 0.54 22.29
N LYS A 31 7.50 -0.37 23.24
CA LYS A 31 8.27 -1.60 23.42
C LYS A 31 8.30 -2.49 22.17
N ARG A 32 7.17 -2.65 21.48
CA ARG A 32 7.11 -3.43 20.22
C ARG A 32 7.98 -2.83 19.11
N LEU A 33 8.12 -1.51 19.11
CA LEU A 33 8.96 -0.76 18.17
C LEU A 33 10.41 -0.61 18.63
N ASN A 34 10.77 -1.21 19.77
CA ASN A 34 12.08 -1.06 20.40
C ASN A 34 12.45 0.42 20.70
N LEU A 35 11.45 1.18 21.16
CA LEU A 35 11.56 2.59 21.55
C LEU A 35 11.14 2.77 23.01
N THR A 36 11.61 3.86 23.61
CA THR A 36 11.03 4.39 24.85
C THR A 36 9.67 5.03 24.59
N GLN A 37 8.85 5.15 25.64
CA GLN A 37 7.55 5.83 25.55
C GLN A 37 7.70 7.30 25.14
N VAL A 38 8.79 7.96 25.54
CA VAL A 38 9.10 9.36 25.23
C VAL A 38 9.43 9.50 23.74
N GLU A 39 10.35 8.68 23.22
CA GLU A 39 10.72 8.70 21.80
C GLU A 39 9.51 8.45 20.89
N PHE A 40 8.70 7.44 21.24
CA PHE A 40 7.47 7.16 20.52
C PHE A 40 6.51 8.37 20.54
N SER A 41 6.41 9.07 21.67
CA SER A 41 5.59 10.27 21.76
C SER A 41 6.11 11.43 20.92
N GLN A 42 7.43 11.63 20.89
CA GLN A 42 8.09 12.67 20.11
C GLN A 42 7.92 12.44 18.61
N LEU A 43 8.04 11.19 18.16
CA LEU A 43 7.77 10.79 16.78
C LEU A 43 6.32 11.09 16.37
N LEU A 44 5.35 10.90 17.27
CA LEU A 44 3.95 11.20 16.97
C LEU A 44 3.59 12.68 17.04
N ARG A 45 4.24 13.46 17.93
CA ARG A 45 3.86 14.87 18.20
C ARG A 45 4.62 15.92 17.39
N GLY A 46 5.75 15.59 16.77
CA GLY A 46 6.46 16.52 15.89
C GLY A 46 7.92 16.77 16.22
N ASP A 47 8.37 16.32 17.39
CA ASP A 47 9.69 16.70 17.93
C ASP A 47 10.86 15.89 17.33
N SER A 48 10.57 14.91 16.46
CA SER A 48 11.58 14.06 15.82
C SER A 48 11.17 13.67 14.39
N PRO A 49 12.09 13.63 13.41
CA PRO A 49 11.76 13.26 12.03
C PRO A 49 11.22 11.82 11.93
N LEU A 50 10.20 11.63 11.10
CA LEU A 50 9.68 10.30 10.80
C LEU A 50 10.59 9.61 9.77
N SER A 51 10.82 8.31 9.96
CA SER A 51 11.51 7.45 9.00
C SER A 51 10.55 6.43 8.39
N MET A 52 10.84 5.98 7.17
CA MET A 52 10.06 4.89 6.57
C MET A 52 10.12 3.62 7.42
N THR A 53 11.28 3.31 8.00
CA THR A 53 11.43 2.14 8.87
C THR A 53 10.46 2.19 10.04
N PHE A 54 10.34 3.35 10.70
CA PHE A 54 9.38 3.56 11.78
C PHE A 54 7.94 3.39 11.30
N ILE A 55 7.56 4.07 10.20
CA ILE A 55 6.20 4.01 9.64
C ILE A 55 5.82 2.57 9.28
N SER A 56 6.68 1.85 8.57
CA SER A 56 6.43 0.45 8.19
C SER A 56 6.25 -0.45 9.41
N GLN A 57 7.11 -0.34 10.42
CA GLN A 57 7.01 -1.16 11.63
C GLN A 57 5.76 -0.80 12.44
N PHE A 58 5.46 0.49 12.59
CA PHE A 58 4.26 0.98 13.25
C PHE A 58 3.00 0.42 12.59
N CYS A 59 2.86 0.61 11.29
CA CYS A 59 1.71 0.13 10.51
C CYS A 59 1.59 -1.40 10.57
N ARG A 60 2.70 -2.13 10.49
CA ARG A 60 2.72 -3.59 10.63
C ARG A 60 2.17 -4.07 11.98
N HIS A 61 2.54 -3.42 13.09
CA HIS A 61 2.03 -3.78 14.42
C HIS A 61 0.55 -3.46 14.64
N LEU A 62 -0.03 -2.60 13.79
CA LEU A 62 -1.45 -2.26 13.78
C LEU A 62 -2.23 -2.99 12.68
N HIS A 63 -1.57 -3.84 11.89
CA HIS A 63 -2.15 -4.53 10.73
C HIS A 63 -2.76 -3.56 9.71
N ILE A 64 -2.05 -2.47 9.41
CA ILE A 64 -2.45 -1.43 8.46
C ILE A 64 -1.39 -1.32 7.38
N GLU A 65 -1.82 -1.04 6.15
CA GLU A 65 -0.93 -0.70 5.05
C GLU A 65 -0.55 0.80 5.10
N PRO A 66 0.76 1.16 5.09
CA PRO A 66 1.20 2.56 5.17
C PRO A 66 0.59 3.47 4.11
N HIS A 67 0.47 2.99 2.86
CA HIS A 67 -0.12 3.75 1.76
C HIS A 67 -1.61 4.02 1.93
N MET A 68 -2.32 3.28 2.79
CA MET A 68 -3.74 3.53 3.06
C MET A 68 -3.96 4.70 4.03
N VAL A 69 -2.94 5.06 4.81
CA VAL A 69 -3.07 6.04 5.89
C VAL A 69 -2.15 7.24 5.78
N ILE A 70 -0.99 7.12 5.14
CA ILE A 70 -0.03 8.21 4.97
C ILE A 70 -0.30 8.93 3.64
N PRO A 71 -0.75 10.20 3.64
CA PRO A 71 -1.06 10.97 2.44
C PRO A 71 0.06 11.01 1.40
N SER A 72 1.32 11.27 1.80
CA SER A 72 2.44 11.30 0.85
C SER A 72 2.71 9.95 0.18
N LEU A 73 2.39 8.84 0.85
CA LEU A 73 2.49 7.50 0.28
C LEU A 73 1.30 7.16 -0.63
N LYS A 74 0.13 7.76 -0.44
CA LYS A 74 -1.02 7.64 -1.36
C LYS A 74 -0.68 8.23 -2.72
N THR A 75 -0.11 9.43 -2.72
CA THR A 75 0.28 10.12 -3.96
C THR A 75 1.42 9.37 -4.65
N ALA A 76 2.38 8.82 -3.89
CA ALA A 76 3.43 7.97 -4.42
C ALA A 76 2.88 6.64 -5.00
N ALA A 77 1.87 6.02 -4.38
CA ALA A 77 1.22 4.81 -4.90
C ALA A 77 0.36 5.10 -6.15
N ALA A 78 -0.29 6.26 -6.22
CA ALA A 78 -0.99 6.74 -7.42
C ALA A 78 -0.01 7.02 -8.57
N TYR A 79 1.19 7.55 -8.27
CA TYR A 79 2.29 7.69 -9.24
C TYR A 79 2.97 6.35 -9.59
N ASN A 80 2.92 5.37 -8.69
CA ASN A 80 3.35 3.97 -8.91
C ASN A 80 2.21 3.10 -9.45
N GLN A 81 1.28 3.66 -10.22
CA GLN A 81 0.58 2.89 -11.25
C GLN A 81 1.60 2.52 -12.35
N GLN A 82 2.59 1.69 -12.02
CA GLN A 82 3.34 0.98 -13.05
C GLN A 82 2.31 0.14 -13.78
N ALA A 83 2.03 0.50 -15.04
CA ALA A 83 1.17 -0.29 -15.91
C ALA A 83 1.71 -1.73 -15.90
N ILE A 84 0.99 -2.62 -15.23
CA ILE A 84 1.34 -4.04 -15.23
C ILE A 84 0.95 -4.57 -16.60
N SER A 85 1.94 -4.78 -17.46
CA SER A 85 1.72 -5.41 -18.77
C SER A 85 1.42 -6.89 -18.53
N LEU A 86 0.18 -7.28 -18.83
CA LEU A 86 -0.25 -8.68 -18.79
C LEU A 86 -0.23 -9.21 -20.22
N THR A 87 0.38 -10.38 -20.43
CA THR A 87 0.41 -11.06 -21.73
C THR A 87 -0.36 -12.37 -21.63
N SER A 88 -1.45 -12.48 -22.38
CA SER A 88 -2.16 -13.75 -22.57
C SER A 88 -1.64 -14.42 -23.84
N ARG A 89 -1.34 -15.73 -23.77
CA ARG A 89 -0.99 -16.56 -24.93
C ARG A 89 -2.02 -17.68 -25.05
N VAL A 90 -2.53 -17.88 -26.26
CA VAL A 90 -3.55 -18.89 -26.56
C VAL A 90 -3.07 -19.70 -27.77
N ILE A 91 -3.23 -21.02 -27.70
CA ILE A 91 -3.03 -21.92 -28.84
C ILE A 91 -4.40 -22.28 -29.39
N ILE A 92 -4.56 -22.12 -30.70
CA ILE A 92 -5.78 -22.45 -31.43
C ILE A 92 -5.50 -23.71 -32.22
N ASP A 93 -6.35 -24.72 -32.03
CA ASP A 93 -6.33 -25.96 -32.81
C ASP A 93 -7.10 -25.72 -34.12
N GLY A 94 -6.53 -24.94 -35.03
CA GLY A 94 -7.18 -24.54 -36.28
C GLY A 94 -6.45 -23.40 -36.97
N ASP A 95 -6.85 -23.09 -38.20
CA ASP A 95 -6.27 -22.02 -39.00
C ASP A 95 -6.92 -20.69 -38.66
N ILE A 96 -6.16 -19.80 -38.00
CA ILE A 96 -6.60 -18.45 -37.65
C ILE A 96 -6.85 -17.66 -38.94
N GLN A 97 -8.08 -17.16 -39.11
CA GLN A 97 -8.48 -16.35 -40.26
C GLN A 97 -8.40 -14.85 -39.96
N HIS A 98 -8.83 -14.45 -38.76
CA HIS A 98 -8.91 -13.05 -38.36
C HIS A 98 -8.72 -12.87 -36.86
N VAL A 99 -8.07 -11.76 -36.47
CA VAL A 99 -7.92 -11.34 -35.08
C VAL A 99 -8.28 -9.86 -34.97
N SER A 100 -9.21 -9.53 -34.09
CA SER A 100 -9.66 -8.15 -33.85
C SER A 100 -9.83 -7.86 -32.36
N ILE A 101 -9.93 -6.57 -32.03
CA ILE A 101 -10.11 -6.09 -30.66
C ILE A 101 -11.38 -5.25 -30.61
N GLU A 102 -12.30 -5.59 -29.72
CA GLU A 102 -13.51 -4.82 -29.44
C GLU A 102 -13.59 -4.51 -27.95
N GLY A 103 -13.33 -3.24 -27.60
CA GLY A 103 -13.27 -2.81 -26.20
C GLY A 103 -12.20 -3.56 -25.41
N ASN A 104 -12.64 -4.43 -24.49
CA ASN A 104 -11.77 -5.26 -23.65
C ASN A 104 -11.69 -6.73 -24.10
N GLN A 105 -12.16 -7.05 -25.31
CA GLN A 105 -12.19 -8.41 -25.85
C GLN A 105 -11.21 -8.57 -27.01
N VAL A 106 -10.55 -9.72 -27.06
CA VAL A 106 -9.79 -10.19 -28.24
C VAL A 106 -10.63 -11.25 -28.93
N ILE A 107 -11.04 -10.99 -30.16
CA ILE A 107 -11.84 -11.91 -30.98
C ILE A 107 -10.88 -12.63 -31.93
N ILE A 108 -10.88 -13.96 -31.88
CA ILE A 108 -10.03 -14.83 -32.72
C ILE A 108 -10.95 -15.74 -33.53
N GLU A 109 -11.05 -15.48 -34.83
CA GLU A 109 -11.80 -16.32 -35.77
C GLU A 109 -10.87 -17.37 -36.35
N TYR A 110 -11.26 -18.65 -36.24
CA TYR A 110 -10.47 -19.77 -36.74
C TYR A 110 -11.36 -20.85 -37.34
N VAL A 111 -10.80 -21.57 -38.30
CA VAL A 111 -11.43 -22.74 -38.92
C VAL A 111 -10.77 -24.00 -38.38
N HIS A 112 -11.58 -24.93 -37.90
CA HIS A 112 -11.14 -26.27 -37.51
C HIS A 112 -11.82 -27.29 -38.42
N TYR A 113 -11.03 -28.21 -38.97
CA TYR A 113 -11.53 -29.33 -39.75
C TYR A 113 -11.61 -30.55 -38.82
N ALA A 114 -12.81 -31.09 -38.66
CA ALA A 114 -13.10 -32.27 -37.86
C ALA A 114 -12.63 -33.57 -38.54
#